data_AF-A0A7D9IEE5-F1
#
_entry.id   AF-A0A7D9IEE5-F1
#
_cell.length_a   1.000
_cell.length_b   1.000
_cell.length_c   1.000
_cell.angle_alpha   90.00
_cell.angle_beta   90.00
_cell.angle_gamma   90.00
#
_symmetry.space_group_name_H-M   'P 1'
#
loop_
_entity.id
_entity.type
_entity.pdbx_description
1 polymer ?
#
loop_
_entity_poly.entity_id
_entity_poly.type
_entity_poly.pdbx_seq_one_letter_code
_entity_poly.pdbx_strand_id
1 'polypeptide(L)'
;MNDVVYNYFADNFGYVEKMLDKELVNKYKDQTVKALKKCLKQLKLSNADPHEIKYVVRTLRDKLRNACQINTTQNQNKTFNHDN
;
A
#
# COMPACT_ATOMS: atom_id res chain seq x y z
N MET A 1 23.58 25.28 -3.50
CA MET A 1 23.98 24.06 -4.26
C MET A 1 23.43 22.77 -3.65
N ASN A 2 23.18 22.69 -2.34
CA ASN A 2 22.60 21.48 -1.72
C ASN A 2 21.11 21.27 -2.01
N ASP A 3 20.35 22.34 -2.30
CA ASP A 3 18.90 22.23 -2.53
C ASP A 3 18.56 21.46 -3.81
N VAL A 4 19.39 21.52 -4.85
CA VAL A 4 19.13 20.81 -6.11
C VAL A 4 19.25 19.29 -5.92
N VAL A 5 20.23 18.86 -5.14
CA VAL A 5 20.43 17.43 -4.80
C VAL A 5 19.33 16.96 -3.87
N TYR A 6 18.98 17.74 -2.85
CA TYR A 6 17.88 17.42 -1.95
C TYR A 6 16.53 17.39 -2.66
N ASN A 7 16.28 18.29 -3.61
CA ASN A 7 15.08 18.29 -4.45
C ASN A 7 15.06 17.09 -5.40
N TYR A 8 16.20 16.73 -6.02
CA TYR A 8 16.29 15.51 -6.83
C TYR A 8 15.96 14.27 -6.01
N PHE A 9 16.51 14.15 -4.80
CA PHE A 9 16.16 13.04 -3.91
C PHE A 9 14.74 13.17 -3.37
N ALA A 10 14.20 14.36 -3.09
CA ALA A 10 12.84 14.53 -2.62
C ALA A 10 11.80 14.23 -3.70
N ASP A 11 12.06 14.59 -4.96
CA ASP A 11 11.16 14.34 -6.09
C ASP A 11 11.24 12.88 -6.58
N ASN A 12 12.41 12.25 -6.49
CA ASN A 12 12.62 10.88 -6.97
C ASN A 12 12.50 9.82 -5.86
N PHE A 13 12.86 10.15 -4.63
CA PHE A 13 12.95 9.25 -3.47
C PHE A 13 12.23 9.77 -2.22
N GLY A 14 11.87 11.06 -2.17
CA GLY A 14 11.04 11.64 -1.14
C GLY A 14 9.58 11.35 -1.45
N TYR A 15 8.89 10.91 -0.41
CA TYR A 15 7.46 10.73 -0.47
C TYR A 15 6.81 12.12 -0.46
N VAL A 16 6.72 12.76 -1.64
CA VAL A 16 5.80 13.89 -1.81
C VAL A 16 4.42 13.27 -1.87
N GLU A 17 3.60 13.57 -0.86
CA GLU A 17 2.18 13.28 -0.82
C GLU A 17 1.49 14.12 -1.92
N LYS A 18 1.84 13.86 -3.19
CA LYS A 18 1.14 14.42 -4.33
C LYS A 18 -0.31 14.01 -4.16
N MET A 19 -1.18 15.02 -4.14
CA MET A 19 -2.63 14.90 -4.03
C MET A 19 -3.06 13.59 -4.70
N LEU A 20 -3.46 12.64 -3.86
CA LEU A 20 -3.97 11.37 -4.33
C LEU A 20 -5.14 11.65 -5.25
N ASP A 21 -4.97 11.28 -6.52
CA ASP A 21 -6.01 11.43 -7.51
C ASP A 21 -7.28 10.73 -7.00
N LYS A 22 -8.32 11.53 -6.75
CA LYS A 22 -9.57 11.07 -6.13
C LYS A 22 -10.22 9.97 -6.96
N GLU A 23 -10.03 9.99 -8.27
CA GLU A 23 -10.51 8.93 -9.17
C GLU A 23 -9.79 7.61 -8.88
N LEU A 24 -8.47 7.67 -8.73
CA LEU A 24 -7.62 6.52 -8.45
C LEU A 24 -7.94 5.91 -7.08
N VAL A 25 -8.17 6.77 -6.07
CA VAL A 25 -8.60 6.32 -4.74
C VAL A 25 -9.93 5.60 -4.82
N ASN A 26 -10.93 6.18 -5.48
CA ASN A 26 -12.25 5.57 -5.61
C ASN A 26 -12.23 4.26 -6.41
N LYS A 27 -11.35 4.15 -7.42
CA LYS A 27 -11.20 2.94 -8.24
C LYS A 27 -10.70 1.73 -7.45
N TYR A 28 -9.79 1.96 -6.49
CA TYR A 28 -9.09 0.88 -5.80
C TYR A 28 -9.46 0.69 -4.32
N LYS A 29 -10.14 1.64 -3.67
CA LYS A 29 -10.47 1.57 -2.23
C LYS A 29 -11.24 0.30 -1.84
N ASP A 30 -12.24 -0.10 -2.64
CA ASP A 30 -13.15 -1.20 -2.32
C ASP A 30 -12.72 -2.55 -2.92
N GLN A 31 -11.58 -2.58 -3.65
CA GLN A 31 -11.09 -3.78 -4.31
C GLN A 31 -10.57 -4.81 -3.31
N THR A 32 -10.87 -6.09 -3.53
CA THR A 32 -10.31 -7.18 -2.71
C THR A 32 -8.80 -7.34 -2.95
N VAL A 33 -8.09 -7.95 -2.00
CA VAL A 33 -6.64 -8.27 -2.14
C VAL A 33 -6.37 -9.06 -3.42
N LYS A 34 -7.24 -10.02 -3.77
CA LYS A 34 -7.11 -10.84 -4.99
C LYS A 34 -7.25 -9.98 -6.26
N ALA A 35 -8.22 -9.07 -6.27
CA ALA A 35 -8.44 -8.16 -7.38
C ALA A 35 -7.28 -7.18 -7.54
N LEU A 36 -6.77 -6.60 -6.44
CA LEU A 36 -5.60 -5.74 -6.44
C LEU A 36 -4.34 -6.44 -6.99
N LYS A 37 -4.11 -7.72 -6.64
CA LYS A 37 -3.00 -8.51 -7.22
C LYS A 37 -3.15 -8.68 -8.73
N LYS A 38 -4.37 -8.96 -9.20
CA LYS A 38 -4.67 -9.09 -10.63
C LYS A 38 -4.45 -7.77 -11.37
N CYS A 39 -4.98 -6.67 -10.84
CA CYS A 39 -4.78 -5.33 -11.37
C CYS A 39 -3.30 -4.97 -11.44
N LEU A 40 -2.54 -5.20 -10.36
CA LEU A 40 -1.11 -4.92 -10.34
C LEU A 40 -0.36 -5.69 -11.42
N LYS A 41 -0.70 -6.97 -11.65
CA LYS A 41 -0.09 -7.77 -12.72
C LYS A 41 -0.41 -7.16 -14.09
N GLN A 42 -1.66 -6.74 -14.32
CA GLN A 42 -2.07 -6.11 -15.57
C GLN A 42 -1.37 -4.76 -15.79
N LEU A 43 -1.34 -3.90 -14.78
CA LEU A 43 -0.69 -2.58 -14.86
C LEU A 43 0.81 -2.69 -15.21
N LYS A 44 1.50 -3.69 -14.65
CA LYS A 44 2.90 -3.97 -14.98
C LYS A 44 3.10 -4.48 -16.41
N LEU A 45 2.17 -5.27 -16.93
CA LEU A 45 2.23 -5.77 -18.30
C LEU A 45 1.89 -4.68 -19.33
N SER A 46 1.00 -3.77 -18.97
CA SER A 46 0.52 -2.70 -19.85
C SER A 46 1.40 -1.44 -19.82
N ASN A 47 2.54 -1.44 -19.12
CA ASN A 47 3.37 -0.24 -18.89
C ASN A 47 2.53 0.97 -18.43
N ALA A 48 1.58 0.72 -17.52
CA ALA A 48 0.71 1.76 -16.97
C ALA A 48 1.50 2.80 -16.17
N ASP A 49 0.85 3.92 -15.84
CA ASP A 49 1.48 5.02 -15.10
C ASP A 49 2.17 4.49 -13.83
N PRO A 50 3.48 4.75 -13.65
CA PRO A 50 4.20 4.41 -12.43
C PRO A 50 3.52 4.90 -11.14
N HIS A 51 2.77 6.00 -11.17
CA HIS A 51 2.02 6.50 -10.02
C HIS A 51 0.87 5.58 -9.66
N GLU A 52 0.10 5.10 -10.64
CA GLU A 52 -0.99 4.15 -10.43
C GLU A 52 -0.46 2.81 -9.89
N ILE A 53 0.67 2.32 -10.43
CA ILE A 53 1.33 1.11 -9.94
C ILE A 53 1.76 1.27 -8.48
N LYS A 54 2.41 2.40 -8.14
CA LYS A 54 2.84 2.69 -6.76
C LYS A 54 1.65 2.71 -5.80
N TYR A 55 0.53 3.32 -6.20
CA TYR A 55 -0.68 3.38 -5.40
C TYR A 55 -1.28 1.98 -5.15
N VAL A 56 -1.45 1.19 -6.20
CA VAL A 56 -2.02 -0.17 -6.07
C VAL A 56 -1.13 -1.07 -5.20
N VAL A 57 0.19 -0.96 -5.32
CA VAL A 57 1.14 -1.68 -4.44
C VAL A 57 0.96 -1.28 -2.99
N ARG A 58 0.81 0.02 -2.69
CA ARG A 58 0.62 0.51 -1.34
C ARG A 58 -0.70 0.01 -0.75
N THR A 59 -1.80 0.20 -1.46
CA THR A 59 -3.13 -0.28 -1.05
C THR A 59 -3.13 -1.78 -0.79
N LEU A 60 -2.41 -2.55 -1.61
CA LEU A 60 -2.24 -3.99 -1.40
C LEU A 60 -1.46 -4.30 -0.12
N ARG A 61 -0.33 -3.61 0.14
CA ARG A 61 0.45 -3.81 1.37
C ARG A 61 -0.35 -3.44 2.61
N ASP A 62 -1.07 -2.33 2.59
CA ASP A 62 -1.88 -1.86 3.72
C ASP A 62 -2.99 -2.87 4.04
N LYS A 63 -3.68 -3.40 3.03
CA LYS A 63 -4.69 -4.46 3.22
C LYS A 63 -4.09 -5.76 3.75
N LEU A 64 -2.90 -6.14 3.28
CA LEU A 64 -2.20 -7.34 3.78
C LEU A 64 -1.74 -7.16 5.23
N ARG A 65 -1.20 -5.98 5.59
CA ARG A 65 -0.80 -5.65 6.95
C ARG A 65 -2.00 -5.70 7.90
N ASN A 66 -3.12 -5.11 7.52
CA ASN A 66 -4.34 -5.12 8.32
C ASN A 66 -4.90 -6.55 8.47
N ALA A 67 -4.87 -7.36 7.41
CA ALA A 67 -5.29 -8.77 7.48
C ALA A 67 -4.38 -9.59 8.42
N CYS A 68 -3.07 -9.34 8.42
CA CYS A 68 -2.15 -10.00 9.35
C CYS A 68 -2.39 -9.57 10.81
N GLN A 69 -2.62 -8.27 11.07
CA GLN A 69 -2.84 -7.76 12.43
C GLN A 69 -4.12 -8.31 13.07
N ILE A 70 -5.20 -8.47 12.30
CA ILE A 70 -6.44 -9.09 12.80
C ILE A 70 -6.18 -10.53 13.30
N ASN A 71 -5.31 -11.28 12.62
CA ASN A 71 -4.94 -12.64 13.03
C ASN A 71 -4.01 -12.68 14.25
N THR A 72 -3.22 -11.62 14.47
CA THR A 72 -2.37 -11.48 15.66
C THR A 72 -3.19 -11.18 16.90
N THR A 73 -4.21 -10.30 16.81
CA THR A 73 -5.06 -9.97 17.95
C THR A 73 -5.91 -11.16 18.42
N GLN A 74 -6.34 -12.04 17.51
CA GLN A 74 -7.07 -13.26 17.92
C GLN A 74 -6.19 -14.32 18.60
N ASN A 75 -4.89 -14.37 18.31
CA ASN A 75 -3.99 -15.32 18.97
C ASN A 75 -3.55 -14.86 20.37
N GLN A 76 -3.56 -13.55 20.66
CA GLN A 76 -3.17 -13.04 21.98
C GLN A 76 -4.25 -13.24 23.06
N ASN A 77 -5.50 -13.49 22.69
CA ASN A 77 -6.59 -13.72 23.65
C ASN A 77 -6.71 -15.18 24.11
N LYS A 78 -5.87 -16.10 23.62
CA LYS A 78 -5.94 -17.54 23.98
C LYS A 78 -4.87 -18.00 24.98
N THR A 79 -3.97 -17.13 25.42
CA THR A 79 -2.80 -17.48 26.25
C THR A 79 -2.74 -16.80 27.62
N PHE A 80 -3.85 -16.25 28.14
CA PHE A 80 -3.88 -15.61 29.47
C PHE A 80 -4.69 -16.33 30.55
N ASN A 81 -5.22 -17.54 30.29
CA ASN A 81 -6.00 -18.31 31.28
C ASN A 81 -5.46 -19.74 31.43
N HIS A 82 -4.21 -19.88 31.87
CA HIS A 82 -3.73 -21.10 32.52
C HIS A 82 -2.52 -20.73 33.37
N ASP A 83 -2.77 -20.38 34.61
CA ASP A 83 -1.97 -20.83 35.75
C ASP A 83 -2.80 -20.60 37.03
N ASN A 84 -2.81 -21.64 37.86
CA ASN A 84 -3.57 -21.82 39.11
C ASN A 84 -3.24 -20.80 40.20
#